data_AF-A0A932B8P2-F1
#
_entry.id   AF-A0A932B8P2-F1
#
_cell.length_a   1.000
_cell.length_b   1.000
_cell.length_c   1.000
_cell.angle_alpha   90.00
_cell.angle_beta   90.00
_cell.angle_gamma   90.00
#
_symmetry.space_group_name_H-M   'P 1'
#
loop_
_entity.id
_entity.type
_entity.pdbx_description
1 polymer ?
#
loop_
_entity_poly.entity_id
_entity_poly.type
_entity_poly.pdbx_seq_one_letter_code
_entity_poly.pdbx_strand_id
1 'polypeptide(L)'
;MRTLQRPQSGFTLIELVMVIVILGIIGTMVAVFMRSPIDAYFDTARRAALSDQADTATRRMARDIRRALPNSIRNPNANCIEFIPTRTGGRYRADVDTTAGPGAQTNSVLDFGSADTRFNMLGNNADLPADQRIQANDLIAVYNLGIPGADAYAGDNTATVTAVTTAAESNLTISSKRFPLASGGQRFHVIPGNEPVVAYVCSAGNLRRTSRAFAAAACPAGGPILARNVSACNFVYNGSDLQRNALVQLAMEFTDNAETVSLYHEVHLNNTP
;
A
#
# COMPACT_ATOMS: atom_id res chain seq x y z
N MET A 1 -46.69 -12.01 -74.57
CA MET A 1 -46.42 -12.47 -73.19
C MET A 1 -47.30 -11.66 -72.23
N ARG A 2 -48.35 -12.26 -71.67
CA ARG A 2 -49.22 -11.63 -70.66
C ARG A 2 -48.66 -11.95 -69.29
N THR A 3 -48.16 -10.94 -68.58
CA THR A 3 -47.76 -11.06 -67.17
C THR A 3 -49.02 -11.18 -66.30
N LEU A 4 -49.20 -12.34 -65.65
CA LEU A 4 -50.23 -12.55 -64.63
C LEU A 4 -49.86 -11.73 -63.38
N GLN A 5 -50.54 -10.62 -63.13
CA GLN A 5 -50.48 -9.93 -61.84
C GLN A 5 -51.14 -10.83 -60.79
N ARG A 6 -50.36 -11.27 -59.79
CA ARG A 6 -50.91 -11.93 -58.59
C ARG A 6 -51.76 -10.91 -57.82
N PRO A 7 -53.00 -11.23 -57.44
CA PRO A 7 -53.77 -10.37 -56.55
C PRO A 7 -53.02 -10.27 -55.21
N GLN A 8 -52.73 -9.04 -54.76
CA GLN A 8 -52.29 -8.80 -53.39
C GLN A 8 -53.45 -9.12 -52.46
N SER A 9 -53.33 -10.22 -51.72
CA SER A 9 -54.20 -10.49 -50.57
C SER A 9 -53.82 -9.53 -49.43
N GLY A 10 -54.66 -8.53 -49.19
CA GLY A 10 -54.53 -7.66 -48.01
C GLY A 10 -54.95 -8.38 -46.73
N PHE A 11 -54.35 -7.98 -45.60
CA PHE A 11 -54.70 -8.47 -44.27
C PHE A 11 -56.04 -7.88 -43.80
N THR A 12 -56.83 -8.65 -43.05
CA THR A 12 -58.09 -8.15 -42.48
C THR A 12 -57.84 -7.38 -41.18
N LEU A 13 -58.69 -6.40 -40.85
CA LEU A 13 -58.57 -5.64 -39.61
C LEU A 13 -58.62 -6.54 -38.36
N ILE A 14 -59.42 -7.61 -38.42
CA ILE A 14 -59.53 -8.57 -37.32
C ILE A 14 -58.25 -9.39 -37.13
N GLU A 15 -57.55 -9.73 -38.23
CA GLU A 15 -56.27 -10.42 -38.21
C GLU A 15 -55.18 -9.54 -37.58
N LEU A 16 -55.15 -8.25 -37.93
CA LEU A 16 -54.23 -7.28 -37.31
C LEU A 16 -54.48 -7.14 -35.79
N VAL A 17 -55.74 -7.00 -35.38
CA VAL A 17 -56.10 -6.88 -33.96
C VAL A 17 -55.70 -8.14 -33.19
N MET A 18 -55.97 -9.33 -33.74
CA MET A 18 -55.59 -10.60 -33.11
C MET A 18 -54.07 -10.72 -32.95
N VAL A 19 -53.28 -10.29 -33.94
CA VAL A 19 -51.81 -10.29 -33.87
C VAL A 19 -51.29 -9.38 -32.77
N ILE A 20 -51.81 -8.15 -32.65
CA ILE A 20 -51.36 -7.19 -31.62
C ILE A 20 -51.70 -7.73 -30.23
N VAL A 21 -52.89 -8.32 -30.03
CA VAL A 21 -53.30 -8.91 -28.76
C VAL A 21 -52.41 -10.10 -28.38
N ILE A 22 -52.14 -11.00 -29.32
CA ILE A 22 -51.27 -12.17 -29.07
C ILE A 22 -49.85 -11.74 -28.76
N LEU A 23 -49.29 -10.78 -29.51
CA LEU A 23 -47.97 -10.23 -29.23
C LEU A 23 -47.90 -9.56 -27.85
N GLY A 24 -48.95 -8.88 -27.42
CA GLY A 24 -49.04 -8.30 -26.08
C GLY A 24 -48.98 -9.37 -24.98
N ILE A 25 -49.75 -10.45 -25.12
CA ILE A 25 -49.78 -11.55 -24.15
C ILE A 25 -48.42 -12.26 -24.10
N ILE A 26 -47.85 -12.62 -25.26
CA ILE A 26 -46.54 -13.28 -25.33
C ILE A 26 -45.44 -12.36 -24.79
N GLY A 27 -45.47 -11.07 -25.14
CA GLY A 27 -44.49 -10.09 -24.68
C GLY A 27 -44.46 -9.95 -23.16
N THR A 28 -45.63 -9.92 -22.52
CA THR A 28 -45.71 -9.86 -21.04
C THR A 28 -45.22 -11.15 -20.38
N MET A 29 -45.52 -12.32 -20.93
CA MET A 29 -44.98 -13.59 -20.43
C MET A 29 -43.46 -13.63 -20.53
N VAL A 30 -42.89 -13.29 -21.69
CA VAL A 30 -41.43 -13.29 -21.90
C VAL A 30 -40.73 -12.29 -20.97
N ALA A 31 -41.33 -11.12 -20.73
CA ALA A 31 -40.77 -10.09 -19.85
C ALA A 31 -40.58 -10.60 -18.40
N VAL A 32 -41.53 -11.39 -17.88
CA VAL A 32 -41.42 -11.97 -16.53
C VAL A 32 -40.28 -12.99 -16.46
N PHE A 33 -40.15 -13.84 -17.48
CA PHE A 33 -39.08 -14.85 -17.52
C PHE A 33 -37.69 -14.25 -17.76
N MET A 34 -37.59 -13.14 -18.49
CA MET A 34 -36.31 -12.46 -18.75
C MET A 34 -35.79 -11.65 -17.57
N ARG A 35 -36.67 -11.21 -16.66
CA ARG A 35 -36.27 -10.41 -15.50
C ARG A 35 -35.27 -11.14 -14.61
N SER A 36 -35.55 -12.41 -14.26
CA SER A 36 -34.70 -13.16 -13.33
C SER A 36 -33.26 -13.38 -13.83
N PRO A 37 -33.02 -13.80 -15.09
CA PRO A 37 -31.67 -13.88 -15.65
C PRO A 37 -30.93 -12.55 -15.70
N ILE A 38 -31.64 -11.44 -15.97
CA ILE A 38 -31.05 -10.10 -16.00
C ILE A 38 -30.65 -9.65 -14.59
N ASP A 39 -31.54 -9.80 -13.62
CA ASP A 39 -31.26 -9.46 -12.22
C ASP A 39 -30.08 -10.31 -11.69
N ALA A 40 -30.08 -11.62 -11.95
CA ALA A 40 -29.00 -12.53 -11.57
C ALA A 40 -27.65 -12.15 -12.22
N TYR A 41 -27.65 -11.67 -13.46
CA TYR A 41 -26.46 -11.18 -14.13
C TYR A 41 -25.88 -9.95 -13.42
N PHE A 42 -26.73 -8.97 -13.09
CA PHE A 42 -26.29 -7.77 -12.38
C PHE A 42 -25.82 -8.05 -10.95
N ASP A 43 -26.49 -8.96 -10.23
CA ASP A 43 -26.08 -9.38 -8.89
C ASP A 43 -24.70 -10.06 -8.95
N THR A 44 -24.50 -10.96 -9.92
CA THR A 44 -23.19 -11.62 -10.12
C THR A 44 -22.09 -10.61 -10.45
N ALA A 45 -22.38 -9.63 -11.32
CA ALA A 45 -21.43 -8.58 -11.67
C ALA A 45 -21.06 -7.69 -10.46
N ARG A 46 -22.04 -7.38 -9.60
CA ARG A 46 -21.82 -6.59 -8.38
C ARG A 46 -20.96 -7.32 -7.38
N ARG A 47 -21.25 -8.60 -7.14
CA ARG A 47 -20.46 -9.47 -6.25
C ARG A 47 -19.00 -9.56 -6.70
N ALA A 48 -18.78 -9.73 -8.00
CA ALA A 48 -17.45 -9.77 -8.58
C ALA A 48 -16.72 -8.45 -8.35
N ALA A 49 -17.35 -7.31 -8.64
CA ALA A 49 -16.75 -5.99 -8.44
C ALA A 49 -16.40 -5.71 -6.96
N LEU A 50 -17.28 -6.08 -6.02
CA LEU A 50 -17.00 -5.97 -4.58
C LEU A 50 -15.81 -6.83 -4.16
N SER A 51 -15.77 -8.08 -4.62
CA SER A 51 -14.68 -9.02 -4.30
C SER A 51 -13.34 -8.56 -4.86
N ASP A 52 -13.32 -8.07 -6.11
CA ASP A 52 -12.12 -7.55 -6.77
C ASP A 52 -11.58 -6.29 -6.07
N GLN A 53 -12.48 -5.40 -5.64
CA GLN A 53 -12.10 -4.21 -4.87
C GLN A 53 -11.51 -4.59 -3.52
N ALA A 54 -12.15 -5.52 -2.79
CA ALA A 54 -11.69 -5.99 -1.49
C ALA A 54 -10.32 -6.67 -1.57
N ASP A 55 -10.11 -7.57 -2.54
CA ASP A 55 -8.83 -8.25 -2.74
C ASP A 55 -7.73 -7.27 -3.17
N THR A 56 -8.02 -6.37 -4.12
CA THR A 56 -7.05 -5.36 -4.58
C THR A 56 -6.61 -4.44 -3.44
N ALA A 57 -7.56 -3.96 -2.64
CA ALA A 57 -7.30 -3.10 -1.49
C ALA A 57 -6.43 -3.82 -0.45
N THR A 58 -6.80 -5.04 -0.08
CA THR A 58 -6.10 -5.83 0.94
C THR A 58 -4.69 -6.23 0.47
N ARG A 59 -4.53 -6.65 -0.79
CA ARG A 59 -3.20 -6.96 -1.36
C ARG A 59 -2.31 -5.73 -1.42
N ARG A 60 -2.88 -4.55 -1.70
CA ARG A 60 -2.12 -3.29 -1.66
C ARG A 60 -1.67 -2.98 -0.24
N MET A 61 -2.57 -3.05 0.74
CA MET A 61 -2.22 -2.89 2.16
C MET A 61 -1.11 -3.84 2.58
N ALA A 62 -1.24 -5.13 2.25
CA ALA A 62 -0.25 -6.14 2.59
C ALA A 62 1.13 -5.86 1.98
N ARG A 63 1.20 -5.40 0.73
CA ARG A 63 2.48 -5.04 0.09
C ARG A 63 3.14 -3.83 0.76
N ASP A 64 2.36 -2.81 1.12
CA ASP A 64 2.90 -1.61 1.74
C ASP A 64 3.36 -1.91 3.18
N ILE A 65 2.55 -2.65 3.94
CA ILE A 65 2.86 -3.06 5.32
C ILE A 65 4.13 -3.93 5.36
N ARG A 66 4.33 -4.85 4.39
CA ARG A 66 5.57 -5.64 4.29
C ARG A 66 6.84 -4.82 4.11
N ARG A 67 6.72 -3.56 3.67
CA ARG A 67 7.83 -2.61 3.54
C ARG A 67 7.90 -1.63 4.72
N ALA A 68 7.19 -1.88 5.81
CA ALA A 68 7.32 -1.08 7.02
C ALA A 68 8.73 -1.16 7.59
N LEU A 69 9.22 -0.05 8.12
CA LEU A 69 10.42 0.00 8.93
C LEU A 69 10.21 -0.91 10.15
N PRO A 70 11.20 -1.75 10.53
CA PRO A 70 11.09 -2.60 11.71
C PRO A 70 10.62 -1.82 12.93
N ASN A 71 9.68 -2.37 13.69
CA ASN A 71 9.12 -1.75 14.91
C ASN A 71 8.49 -0.35 14.72
N SER A 72 8.04 -0.02 13.50
CA SER A 72 7.34 1.26 13.22
C SER A 72 5.82 1.14 13.10
N ILE A 73 5.25 -0.06 13.14
CA ILE A 73 3.80 -0.20 13.00
C ILE A 73 3.11 0.29 14.27
N ARG A 74 2.13 1.16 14.07
CA ARG A 74 1.23 1.65 15.11
C ARG A 74 -0.21 1.33 14.71
N ASN A 75 -0.98 0.87 15.68
CA ASN A 75 -2.40 0.62 15.54
C ASN A 75 -3.14 1.41 16.63
N PRO A 76 -3.42 2.70 16.40
CA PRO A 76 -4.06 3.54 17.42
C PRO A 76 -5.52 3.15 17.71
N ASN A 77 -6.19 2.51 16.75
CA ASN A 77 -7.54 1.98 16.89
C ASN A 77 -7.85 0.95 15.79
N ALA A 78 -8.90 0.15 15.96
CA ALA A 78 -9.28 -0.92 15.03
C ALA A 78 -9.55 -0.47 13.59
N ASN A 79 -9.84 0.81 13.33
CA ASN A 79 -10.10 1.34 11.99
C ASN A 79 -8.87 1.98 11.35
N CYS A 80 -7.72 1.94 12.03
CA CYS A 80 -6.52 2.62 11.58
C CYS A 80 -5.25 1.85 11.88
N ILE A 81 -4.42 1.71 10.86
CA ILE A 81 -3.05 1.25 11.00
C ILE A 81 -2.12 2.19 10.26
N GLU A 82 -1.01 2.55 10.88
CA GLU A 82 0.00 3.41 10.29
C GLU A 82 1.41 2.87 10.55
N PHE A 83 2.35 3.23 9.69
CA PHE A 83 3.73 2.77 9.76
C PHE A 83 4.65 3.69 8.97
N ILE A 84 5.95 3.59 9.24
CA ILE A 84 6.97 4.28 8.46
C ILE A 84 7.34 3.35 7.30
N PRO A 85 7.12 3.73 6.02
CA PRO A 85 7.53 2.88 4.91
C PRO A 85 9.05 2.93 4.70
N THR A 86 9.59 1.90 4.08
CA THR A 86 10.96 1.85 3.57
C THR A 86 10.94 1.82 2.04
N ARG A 87 11.77 2.66 1.43
CA ARG A 87 12.06 2.61 -0.01
C ARG A 87 13.06 1.51 -0.32
N THR A 88 14.14 1.47 0.46
CA THR A 88 15.25 0.54 0.34
C THR A 88 15.99 0.42 1.68
N GLY A 89 17.08 -0.34 1.71
CA GLY A 89 18.01 -0.44 2.83
C GLY A 89 19.35 -0.97 2.35
N GLY A 90 20.34 -0.96 3.23
CA GLY A 90 21.68 -1.38 2.90
C GLY A 90 22.50 -1.72 4.12
N ARG A 91 23.76 -2.08 3.88
CA ARG A 91 24.75 -2.17 4.95
C ARG A 91 25.63 -0.93 4.93
N TYR A 92 25.85 -0.33 6.08
CA TYR A 92 26.85 0.72 6.21
C TYR A 92 28.22 0.10 6.46
N ARG A 93 29.26 0.82 6.06
CA ARG A 93 30.64 0.45 6.36
C ARG A 93 30.92 0.67 7.84
N ALA A 94 31.35 -0.38 8.54
CA ALA A 94 31.68 -0.32 9.96
C ALA A 94 33.17 -0.09 10.24
N ASP A 95 34.03 -0.51 9.30
CA ASP A 95 35.49 -0.43 9.47
C ASP A 95 36.15 0.26 8.27
N VAL A 96 37.25 0.97 8.56
CA VAL A 96 38.08 1.64 7.55
C VAL A 96 38.88 0.60 6.77
N ASP A 97 39.00 0.78 5.46
CA ASP A 97 39.96 0.01 4.66
C ASP A 97 41.38 0.49 4.98
N THR A 98 42.17 -0.37 5.62
CA THR A 98 43.55 -0.08 6.03
C THR A 98 44.54 0.04 4.86
N THR A 99 44.12 -0.32 3.64
CA THR A 99 44.93 -0.20 2.42
C THR A 99 44.69 1.09 1.65
N ALA A 100 43.53 1.74 1.86
CA ALA A 100 43.27 3.08 1.37
C ALA A 100 43.81 4.11 2.38
N GLY A 101 44.54 5.12 1.89
CA GLY A 101 45.21 6.11 2.74
C GLY A 101 44.27 6.84 3.71
N PRO A 102 44.80 7.44 4.81
CA PRO A 102 44.00 8.18 5.77
C PRO A 102 43.16 9.28 5.09
N GLY A 103 41.86 9.34 5.38
CA GLY A 103 40.96 10.38 4.83
C GLY A 103 40.47 10.11 3.40
N ALA A 104 40.66 8.90 2.86
CA ALA A 104 40.03 8.52 1.60
C ALA A 104 38.49 8.64 1.71
N GLN A 105 37.88 9.33 0.76
CA GLN A 105 36.41 9.50 0.68
C GLN A 105 35.66 8.17 0.59
N THR A 106 36.37 7.09 0.21
CA THR A 106 35.89 5.71 0.12
C THR A 106 35.81 4.97 1.45
N ASN A 107 36.19 5.59 2.58
CA ASN A 107 36.31 4.95 3.89
C ASN A 107 35.47 5.61 5.00
N SER A 108 34.32 6.22 4.69
CA SER A 108 33.50 6.85 5.72
C SER A 108 32.72 5.79 6.50
N VAL A 109 33.07 5.57 7.77
CA VAL A 109 32.36 4.67 8.70
C VAL A 109 31.36 5.47 9.54
N LEU A 110 30.32 4.81 10.06
CA LEU A 110 29.49 5.39 11.11
C LEU A 110 30.15 5.22 12.48
N ASP A 111 30.36 6.33 13.19
CA ASP A 111 30.77 6.39 14.59
C ASP A 111 29.54 6.62 15.49
N PHE A 112 29.35 5.72 16.45
CA PHE A 112 28.22 5.78 17.39
C PHE A 112 28.57 6.58 18.67
N GLY A 113 29.83 7.00 18.84
CA GLY A 113 30.28 7.87 19.92
C GLY A 113 30.20 9.36 19.58
N SER A 114 30.30 9.71 18.29
CA SER A 114 30.31 11.10 17.79
C SER A 114 29.27 11.32 16.69
N ALA A 115 29.11 12.56 16.21
CA ALA A 115 28.14 12.86 15.16
C ALA A 115 28.80 12.79 13.78
N ASP A 116 28.19 12.02 12.89
CA ASP A 116 28.62 11.89 11.49
C ASP A 116 27.81 12.80 10.57
N THR A 117 28.46 13.22 9.48
CA THR A 117 27.82 13.93 8.36
C THR A 117 27.81 13.10 7.07
N ARG A 118 28.42 11.92 7.08
CA ARG A 118 28.45 11.01 5.93
C ARG A 118 28.87 9.60 6.34
N PHE A 119 28.47 8.62 5.55
CA PHE A 119 28.96 7.24 5.65
C PHE A 119 28.90 6.53 4.30
N ASN A 120 29.65 5.45 4.17
CA ASN A 120 29.64 4.60 2.99
C ASN A 120 28.60 3.49 3.14
N MET A 121 27.80 3.30 2.10
CA MET A 121 26.97 2.12 1.89
C MET A 121 27.77 1.06 1.14
N LEU A 122 27.69 -0.19 1.60
CA LEU A 122 28.18 -1.34 0.85
C LEU A 122 27.25 -1.59 -0.34
N GLY A 123 27.81 -1.46 -1.54
CA GLY A 123 27.08 -1.48 -2.82
C GLY A 123 26.97 -0.09 -3.44
N ASN A 124 26.39 -0.05 -4.64
CA ASN A 124 26.27 1.17 -5.42
C ASN A 124 24.80 1.56 -5.62
N ASN A 125 24.43 2.75 -5.18
CA ASN A 125 23.11 3.34 -5.36
C ASN A 125 22.74 3.49 -6.84
N ALA A 126 23.71 3.65 -7.74
CA ALA A 126 23.45 3.73 -9.18
C ALA A 126 22.92 2.40 -9.76
N ASP A 127 23.27 1.27 -9.15
CA ASP A 127 22.88 -0.07 -9.61
C ASP A 127 21.46 -0.45 -9.14
N LEU A 128 20.89 0.30 -8.21
CA LEU A 128 19.51 0.09 -7.76
C LEU A 128 18.51 0.52 -8.85
N PRO A 129 17.35 -0.16 -8.94
CA PRO A 129 16.20 0.31 -9.73
C PRO A 129 15.85 1.76 -9.40
N ALA A 130 15.42 2.54 -10.40
CA ALA A 130 15.23 3.99 -10.24
C ALA A 130 14.28 4.38 -9.10
N ASP A 131 13.27 3.56 -8.82
CA ASP A 131 12.30 3.72 -7.73
C ASP A 131 12.86 3.37 -6.34
N GLN A 132 13.99 2.66 -6.29
CA GLN A 132 14.67 2.22 -5.06
C GLN A 132 15.94 3.01 -4.76
N ARG A 133 16.38 3.89 -5.68
CA ARG A 133 17.54 4.74 -5.46
C ARG A 133 17.31 5.66 -4.27
N ILE A 134 18.33 5.77 -3.42
CA ILE A 134 18.43 6.74 -2.34
C ILE A 134 18.63 8.11 -2.97
N GLN A 135 17.87 9.09 -2.51
CA GLN A 135 17.87 10.46 -3.03
C GLN A 135 18.04 11.47 -1.89
N ALA A 136 18.42 12.69 -2.25
CA ALA A 136 18.35 13.80 -1.31
C ALA A 136 16.91 13.97 -0.79
N ASN A 137 16.78 14.38 0.48
CA ASN A 137 15.56 14.46 1.28
C ASN A 137 14.99 13.13 1.79
N ASP A 138 15.53 11.97 1.41
CA ASP A 138 15.20 10.72 2.10
C ASP A 138 15.75 10.74 3.53
N LEU A 139 15.22 9.91 4.43
CA LEU A 139 15.74 9.74 5.78
C LEU A 139 16.40 8.37 5.94
N ILE A 140 17.63 8.37 6.44
CA ILE A 140 18.31 7.16 6.91
C ILE A 140 17.81 6.85 8.31
N ALA A 141 17.40 5.61 8.56
CA ALA A 141 17.11 5.09 9.89
C ALA A 141 18.09 3.95 10.23
N VAL A 142 18.79 4.06 11.36
CA VAL A 142 19.70 3.01 11.85
C VAL A 142 19.10 2.38 13.09
N TYR A 143 18.98 1.05 13.08
CA TYR A 143 18.59 0.24 14.22
C TYR A 143 17.31 0.72 14.94
N ASN A 144 16.17 0.72 14.23
CA ASN A 144 14.89 1.15 14.80
C ASN A 144 14.29 0.10 15.74
N LEU A 145 14.29 0.41 17.03
CA LEU A 145 13.75 -0.45 18.08
C LEU A 145 12.32 -0.07 18.47
N GLY A 146 11.86 1.14 18.12
CA GLY A 146 10.54 1.62 18.52
C GLY A 146 10.43 1.95 20.01
N ILE A 147 11.57 2.14 20.69
CA ILE A 147 11.67 2.51 22.10
C ILE A 147 12.34 3.88 22.25
N PRO A 148 12.14 4.59 23.38
CA PRO A 148 12.81 5.86 23.63
C PRO A 148 14.34 5.78 23.45
N GLY A 149 14.89 6.71 22.68
CA GLY A 149 16.32 6.73 22.33
C GLY A 149 16.68 5.93 21.08
N ALA A 150 15.75 5.18 20.49
CA ALA A 150 15.91 4.44 19.23
C ALA A 150 14.56 4.31 18.47
N ASP A 151 13.75 5.38 18.49
CA ASP A 151 12.47 5.49 17.79
C ASP A 151 12.56 6.51 16.63
N ALA A 152 12.30 6.04 15.41
CA ALA A 152 12.28 6.85 14.20
C ALA A 152 11.14 7.87 14.21
N TYR A 153 10.02 7.62 14.90
CA TYR A 153 8.97 8.63 15.05
C TYR A 153 9.40 9.81 15.92
N ALA A 154 10.29 9.58 16.89
CA ALA A 154 10.89 10.62 17.72
C ALA A 154 12.09 11.29 17.04
N GLY A 155 12.57 10.73 15.93
CA GLY A 155 13.75 11.19 15.21
C GLY A 155 15.07 10.82 15.90
N ASP A 156 15.04 9.91 16.88
CA ASP A 156 16.19 9.54 17.72
C ASP A 156 17.33 8.93 16.89
N ASN A 157 16.97 8.12 15.90
CA ASN A 157 17.87 7.31 15.11
C ASN A 157 17.73 7.55 13.59
N THR A 158 17.24 8.73 13.22
CA THR A 158 17.10 9.13 11.81
C THR A 158 17.95 10.34 11.44
N ALA A 159 18.40 10.40 10.18
CA ALA A 159 19.10 11.55 9.60
C ALA A 159 18.68 11.78 8.14
N THR A 160 18.53 13.04 7.73
CA THR A 160 18.14 13.38 6.35
C THR A 160 19.34 13.26 5.42
N VAL A 161 19.18 12.61 4.28
CA VAL A 161 20.16 12.55 3.19
C VAL A 161 20.19 13.91 2.48
N THR A 162 21.36 14.51 2.36
CA THR A 162 21.57 15.80 1.68
C THR A 162 22.21 15.63 0.31
N ALA A 163 23.02 14.58 0.12
CA ALA A 163 23.60 14.23 -1.17
C ALA A 163 23.95 12.73 -1.21
N VAL A 164 24.02 12.17 -2.41
CA VAL A 164 24.53 10.83 -2.67
C VAL A 164 25.58 10.92 -3.75
N THR A 165 26.79 10.44 -3.46
CA THR A 165 27.87 10.32 -4.46
C THR A 165 28.17 8.85 -4.70
N THR A 166 28.27 8.47 -5.97
CA THR A 166 28.45 7.09 -6.39
C THR A 166 29.87 6.89 -6.93
N ALA A 167 30.61 5.96 -6.34
CA ALA A 167 31.90 5.48 -6.83
C ALA A 167 31.91 3.93 -6.77
N ALA A 168 33.02 3.31 -6.36
CA ALA A 168 33.04 1.87 -6.05
C ALA A 168 32.06 1.51 -4.92
N GLU A 169 31.92 2.40 -3.94
CA GLU A 169 30.86 2.41 -2.93
C GLU A 169 30.11 3.73 -3.00
N SER A 170 28.84 3.72 -2.60
CA SER A 170 28.08 4.97 -2.47
C SER A 170 28.35 5.65 -1.15
N ASN A 171 28.74 6.92 -1.19
CA ASN A 171 28.85 7.77 -0.02
C ASN A 171 27.55 8.56 0.15
N LEU A 172 26.93 8.41 1.32
CA LEU A 172 25.69 9.07 1.69
C LEU A 172 26.04 10.24 2.61
N THR A 173 25.83 11.47 2.14
CA THR A 173 25.94 12.67 2.98
C THR A 173 24.62 12.88 3.69
N ILE A 174 24.67 13.08 5.01
CA ILE A 174 23.51 13.23 5.88
C ILE A 174 23.59 14.51 6.72
N SER A 175 22.45 14.96 7.23
CA SER A 175 22.42 15.93 8.33
C SER A 175 23.21 15.38 9.52
N SER A 176 24.01 16.23 10.17
CA SER A 176 24.83 15.84 11.32
C SER A 176 24.03 15.02 12.34
N LYS A 177 24.44 13.78 12.59
CA LYS A 177 23.73 12.86 13.47
C LYS A 177 24.71 11.94 14.18
N ARG A 178 24.59 11.85 15.51
CA ARG A 178 25.08 10.70 16.28
C ARG A 178 23.96 9.68 16.35
N PHE A 179 24.09 8.58 15.61
CA PHE A 179 23.15 7.48 15.78
C PHE A 179 23.35 6.84 17.15
N PRO A 180 22.26 6.50 17.86
CA PRO A 180 22.34 6.09 19.27
C PRO A 180 22.95 4.70 19.45
N LEU A 181 22.71 3.79 18.49
CA LEU A 181 23.05 2.39 18.59
C LEU A 181 23.44 1.83 17.22
N ALA A 182 24.46 0.97 17.20
CA ALA A 182 24.86 0.23 16.02
C ALA A 182 23.90 -0.93 15.75
N SER A 183 23.54 -1.14 14.48
CA SER A 183 22.83 -2.36 14.08
C SER A 183 23.79 -3.54 14.12
N GLY A 184 23.40 -4.64 14.77
CA GLY A 184 24.23 -5.86 14.85
C GLY A 184 24.52 -6.48 13.47
N GLY A 185 23.70 -6.19 12.45
CA GLY A 185 23.93 -6.58 11.06
C GLY A 185 24.55 -5.48 10.18
N GLN A 186 25.00 -4.38 10.79
CA GLN A 186 25.48 -3.16 10.13
C GLN A 186 24.47 -2.60 9.12
N ARG A 187 23.17 -2.70 9.44
CA ARG A 187 22.08 -2.32 8.52
C ARG A 187 21.59 -0.90 8.76
N PHE A 188 21.15 -0.28 7.68
CA PHE A 188 20.32 0.91 7.71
C PHE A 188 19.12 0.73 6.76
N HIS A 189 18.07 1.49 7.03
CA HIS A 189 16.86 1.55 6.20
C HIS A 189 16.69 2.97 5.67
N VAL A 190 16.01 3.11 4.54
CA VAL A 190 15.78 4.38 3.87
C VAL A 190 14.29 4.65 3.83
N ILE A 191 13.87 5.70 4.53
CA ILE A 191 12.49 6.19 4.57
C ILE A 191 12.35 7.23 3.44
N PRO A 192 11.38 7.09 2.53
CA PRO A 192 11.18 8.04 1.44
C PRO A 192 10.76 9.41 1.98
N GLY A 193 11.48 10.47 1.58
CA GLY A 193 11.22 11.83 2.08
C GLY A 193 9.85 12.40 1.74
N ASN A 194 9.26 11.95 0.62
CA ASN A 194 7.93 12.36 0.16
C ASN A 194 6.77 11.60 0.82
N GLU A 195 7.06 10.49 1.52
CA GLU A 195 6.07 9.64 2.14
C GLU A 195 6.57 9.10 3.50
N PRO A 196 6.81 9.97 4.50
CA PRO A 196 7.51 9.59 5.72
C PRO A 196 6.70 8.68 6.65
N VAL A 197 5.36 8.79 6.64
CA VAL A 197 4.45 7.89 7.36
C VAL A 197 3.26 7.59 6.47
N VAL A 198 2.91 6.30 6.33
CA VAL A 198 1.72 5.83 5.61
C VAL A 198 0.67 5.40 6.62
N ALA A 199 -0.57 5.79 6.37
CA ALA A 199 -1.72 5.38 7.17
C ALA A 199 -2.83 4.81 6.29
N TYR A 200 -3.44 3.72 6.76
CA TYR A 200 -4.68 3.18 6.26
C TYR A 200 -5.78 3.45 7.26
N VAL A 201 -6.84 4.13 6.83
CA VAL A 201 -7.92 4.57 7.71
C VAL A 201 -9.26 4.23 7.09
N CYS A 202 -10.09 3.49 7.81
CA CYS A 202 -11.49 3.28 7.47
C CYS A 202 -12.33 4.41 8.06
N SER A 203 -12.94 5.21 7.21
CA SER A 203 -13.75 6.36 7.62
C SER A 203 -14.82 6.70 6.57
N ALA A 204 -16.04 6.97 7.05
CA ALA A 204 -17.18 7.37 6.24
C ALA A 204 -17.42 6.45 5.02
N GLY A 205 -17.44 5.13 5.24
CA GLY A 205 -17.70 4.15 4.19
C GLY A 205 -16.54 3.91 3.20
N ASN A 206 -15.34 4.43 3.49
CA ASN A 206 -14.19 4.35 2.61
C ASN A 206 -12.94 3.86 3.35
N LEU A 207 -12.13 3.04 2.67
CA LEU A 207 -10.75 2.79 3.04
C LEU A 207 -9.88 3.85 2.35
N ARG A 208 -9.14 4.61 3.14
CA ARG A 208 -8.21 5.64 2.66
C ARG A 208 -6.78 5.17 2.84
N ARG A 209 -5.93 5.52 1.89
CA ARG A 209 -4.47 5.39 2.00
C ARG A 209 -3.88 6.79 1.94
N THR A 210 -3.30 7.23 3.04
CA THR A 210 -2.78 8.59 3.19
C THR A 210 -1.32 8.56 3.58
N SER A 211 -0.63 9.66 3.30
CA SER A 211 0.68 9.93 3.87
C SER A 211 0.59 11.13 4.79
N ARG A 212 1.40 11.13 5.84
CA ARG A 212 1.47 12.24 6.80
C ARG A 212 2.91 12.50 7.21
N ALA A 213 3.19 13.74 7.61
CA ALA A 213 4.44 14.08 8.28
C ALA A 213 4.50 13.46 9.69
N PHE A 214 5.70 13.26 10.23
CA PHE A 214 5.91 12.70 11.58
C PHE A 214 5.14 13.44 12.67
N ALA A 215 5.19 14.79 12.64
CA ALA A 215 4.54 15.67 13.61
C ALA A 215 3.01 15.80 13.43
N ALA A 216 2.45 15.31 12.32
CA ALA A 216 1.01 15.36 12.10
C ALA A 216 0.29 14.31 12.95
N ALA A 217 -1.00 14.56 13.25
CA ALA A 217 -1.83 13.63 13.99
C ALA A 217 -1.91 12.26 13.28
N ALA A 218 -1.87 11.19 14.07
CA ALA A 218 -2.07 9.82 13.60
C ALA A 218 -3.46 9.64 12.98
N CYS A 219 -3.61 8.66 12.09
CA CYS A 219 -4.90 8.26 11.52
C CYS A 219 -5.72 9.40 10.88
N PRO A 220 -5.17 10.17 9.93
CA PRO A 220 -5.90 11.26 9.30
C PRO A 220 -7.13 10.72 8.56
N ALA A 221 -8.31 11.27 8.88
CA ALA A 221 -9.60 10.85 8.30
C ALA A 221 -9.87 11.40 6.88
N GLY A 222 -9.01 12.29 6.38
CA GLY A 222 -9.07 12.87 5.02
C GLY A 222 -8.19 12.13 4.00
N GLY A 223 -8.00 12.70 2.81
CA GLY A 223 -7.03 12.20 1.82
C GLY A 223 -7.57 11.18 0.79
N PRO A 224 -6.72 10.56 -0.04
CA PRO A 224 -7.16 9.72 -1.15
C PRO A 224 -7.93 8.47 -0.73
N ILE A 225 -8.98 8.14 -1.48
CA ILE A 225 -9.78 6.91 -1.30
C ILE A 225 -9.11 5.77 -2.06
N LEU A 226 -8.83 4.67 -1.35
CA LEU A 226 -8.35 3.43 -1.95
C LEU A 226 -9.50 2.50 -2.33
N ALA A 227 -10.50 2.38 -1.45
CA ALA A 227 -11.68 1.55 -1.70
C ALA A 227 -12.92 2.20 -1.09
N ARG A 228 -14.09 1.91 -1.69
CA ARG A 228 -15.40 2.45 -1.28
C ARG A 228 -16.22 1.34 -0.65
N ASN A 229 -17.42 1.66 -0.20
CA ASN A 229 -18.39 0.70 0.31
C ASN A 229 -17.87 -0.14 1.50
N VAL A 230 -16.93 0.40 2.27
CA VAL A 230 -16.36 -0.27 3.44
C VAL A 230 -17.32 -0.13 4.60
N SER A 231 -17.97 -1.23 4.99
CA SER A 231 -18.97 -1.26 6.06
C SER A 231 -18.34 -1.49 7.44
N ALA A 232 -17.24 -2.25 7.52
CA ALA A 232 -16.51 -2.48 8.76
C ALA A 232 -15.01 -2.68 8.50
N CYS A 233 -14.19 -2.28 9.49
CA CYS A 233 -12.77 -2.61 9.55
C CYS A 233 -12.40 -3.04 10.97
N ASN A 234 -11.48 -3.99 11.06
CA ASN A 234 -10.82 -4.36 12.28
C ASN A 234 -9.38 -4.75 11.96
N PHE A 235 -8.47 -3.84 12.23
CA PHE A 235 -7.04 -4.04 12.13
C PHE A 235 -6.47 -4.37 13.50
N VAL A 236 -5.63 -5.39 13.56
CA VAL A 236 -4.94 -5.80 14.78
C VAL A 236 -3.45 -5.90 14.48
N TYR A 237 -2.62 -5.30 15.32
CA TYR A 237 -1.18 -5.47 15.28
C TYR A 237 -0.71 -6.19 16.53
N ASN A 238 -0.16 -7.38 16.34
CA ASN A 238 0.47 -8.18 17.38
C ASN A 238 1.98 -8.15 17.14
N GLY A 239 2.62 -7.09 17.62
CA GLY A 239 4.08 -7.01 17.76
C GLY A 239 4.45 -7.16 19.21
N SER A 240 5.27 -8.16 19.55
CA SER A 240 6.03 -8.12 20.81
C SER A 240 7.43 -7.61 20.50
N ASP A 241 7.92 -6.64 21.25
CA ASP A 241 9.21 -5.94 21.03
C ASP A 241 10.45 -6.88 20.99
N LEU A 242 10.28 -8.14 21.40
CA LEU A 242 11.35 -9.14 21.49
C LEU A 242 11.30 -10.23 20.41
N GLN A 243 10.28 -10.24 19.55
CA GLN A 243 10.16 -11.24 18.49
C GLN A 243 10.55 -10.64 17.12
N ARG A 244 11.42 -11.37 16.40
CA ARG A 244 11.86 -11.00 15.04
C ARG A 244 10.72 -10.97 14.03
N ASN A 245 9.57 -11.54 14.37
CA ASN A 245 8.39 -11.58 13.53
C ASN A 245 7.25 -10.83 14.21
N ALA A 246 6.55 -10.00 13.46
CA ALA A 246 5.28 -9.40 13.89
C ALA A 246 4.16 -9.78 12.93
N LEU A 247 2.92 -9.70 13.43
CA LEU A 247 1.72 -10.04 12.68
C LEU A 247 0.77 -8.86 12.64
N VAL A 248 0.34 -8.49 11.43
CA VAL A 248 -0.81 -7.61 11.22
C VAL A 248 -1.96 -8.43 10.67
N GLN A 249 -3.11 -8.34 11.32
CA GLN A 249 -4.35 -8.94 10.87
C GLN A 249 -5.24 -7.84 10.31
N LEU A 250 -5.73 -8.04 9.09
CA LEU A 250 -6.62 -7.13 8.38
C LEU A 250 -7.95 -7.83 8.18
N ALA A 251 -8.97 -7.42 8.93
CA ALA A 251 -10.36 -7.82 8.69
C ALA A 251 -11.14 -6.62 8.14
N MET A 252 -11.80 -6.79 6.99
CA MET A 252 -12.60 -5.73 6.36
C MET A 252 -13.87 -6.32 5.77
N GLU A 253 -14.94 -5.53 5.79
CA GLU A 253 -16.21 -5.84 5.16
C GLU A 253 -16.59 -4.76 4.16
N PHE A 254 -17.10 -5.20 3.01
CA PHE A 254 -17.54 -4.35 1.92
C PHE A 254 -19.01 -4.64 1.62
N THR A 255 -19.87 -3.62 1.64
CA THR A 255 -21.31 -3.78 1.42
C THR A 255 -21.84 -2.85 0.32
N ASP A 256 -22.47 -3.41 -0.72
CA ASP A 256 -23.21 -2.67 -1.75
C ASP A 256 -24.57 -3.34 -1.99
N ASN A 257 -25.66 -2.57 -1.98
CA ASN A 257 -27.03 -3.05 -2.19
C ASN A 257 -27.40 -4.34 -1.42
N ALA A 258 -27.15 -4.37 -0.11
CA ALA A 258 -27.39 -5.50 0.80
C ALA A 258 -26.53 -6.76 0.55
N GLU A 259 -25.61 -6.74 -0.41
CA GLU A 259 -24.59 -7.76 -0.56
C GLU A 259 -23.34 -7.38 0.25
N THR A 260 -22.79 -8.32 1.02
CA THR A 260 -21.59 -8.10 1.84
C THR A 260 -20.51 -9.13 1.54
N VAL A 261 -19.29 -8.66 1.34
CA VAL A 261 -18.07 -9.47 1.22
C VAL A 261 -17.18 -9.17 2.41
N SER A 262 -16.81 -10.20 3.16
CA SER A 262 -15.82 -10.11 4.23
C SER A 262 -14.49 -10.69 3.78
N LEU A 263 -13.41 -10.01 4.13
CA LEU A 263 -12.05 -10.45 3.84
C LEU A 263 -11.20 -10.42 5.10
N TYR A 264 -10.43 -11.49 5.29
CA TYR A 264 -9.45 -11.62 6.34
C TYR A 264 -8.08 -11.89 5.73
N HIS A 265 -7.07 -11.14 6.15
CA HIS A 265 -5.71 -11.30 5.65
C HIS A 265 -4.68 -11.08 6.74
N GLU A 266 -3.67 -11.94 6.76
CA GLU A 266 -2.55 -11.86 7.69
C GLU A 266 -1.28 -11.45 6.97
N VAL A 267 -0.58 -10.47 7.53
CA VAL A 267 0.67 -9.96 7.02
C VAL A 267 1.75 -10.23 8.06
N HIS A 268 2.61 -11.20 7.76
CA HIS A 268 3.81 -11.46 8.54
C HIS A 268 4.91 -10.47 8.17
N LEU A 269 5.57 -9.96 9.19
CA LEU A 269 6.55 -8.88 9.10
C LEU A 269 7.86 -9.32 9.69
N ASN A 270 8.95 -8.83 9.10
CA ASN A 270 10.28 -9.01 9.63
C ASN A 270 10.68 -7.77 10.45
N ASN A 271 10.66 -7.89 11.77
CA ASN A 271 11.14 -6.87 12.72
C ASN A 271 12.63 -7.07 13.06
N THR A 272 13.47 -7.34 12.07
CA THR A 272 14.95 -7.32 12.26
C THR A 272 15.53 -5.96 11.85
N PRO A 273 15.76 -5.04 12.82
CA PRO A 273 16.35 -3.73 12.56
C PRO A 273 17.83 -3.75 12.17
#